data_AF-K0K7X0-F1
#
_entry.id   AF-K0K7X0-F1
#
_cell.length_a   1.000
_cell.length_b   1.000
_cell.length_c   1.000
_cell.angle_alpha   90.00
_cell.angle_beta   90.00
_cell.angle_gamma   90.00
#
_symmetry.space_group_name_H-M   'P 1'
#
loop_
_entity.id
_entity.type
_entity.pdbx_description
1 polymer ?
#
loop_
_entity_poly.entity_id
_entity_poly.type
_entity_poly.pdbx_seq_one_letter_code
_entity_poly.pdbx_strand_id
1 'polypeptide(L)'
;MSGFRVDPDELAGFANRLADTGDDLRAALSGLAEPVGDLGPEGVSEAVSGLFAEWADTVRGLDFGVLADEVRATGETYRRADELDHG
;
A
#
# COMPACT_ATOMS: atom_id res chain seq x y z
N MET A 1 14.45 -0.30 -32.05
CA MET A 1 13.29 -0.18 -31.14
C MET A 1 13.83 -0.23 -29.73
N SER A 2 13.81 0.88 -28.98
CA SER A 2 14.07 0.79 -27.53
C SER A 2 12.78 0.35 -26.87
N GLY A 3 12.63 -0.96 -26.65
CA GLY A 3 11.56 -1.48 -25.82
C GLY A 3 11.71 -0.93 -24.40
N PHE A 4 10.58 -0.74 -23.70
CA PHE A 4 10.59 -0.45 -22.27
C PHE A 4 11.33 -1.61 -21.57
N ARG A 5 12.53 -1.33 -21.07
CA ARG A 5 13.33 -2.31 -20.33
C ARG A 5 12.99 -2.09 -18.86
N VAL A 6 12.18 -2.98 -18.31
CA VAL A 6 11.82 -2.97 -16.89
C VAL A 6 12.75 -3.93 -16.18
N ASP A 7 13.47 -3.46 -15.18
CA ASP A 7 14.35 -4.28 -14.37
C ASP A 7 13.51 -5.09 -13.35
N PRO A 8 13.54 -6.44 -13.39
CA PRO A 8 12.84 -7.28 -12.42
C PRO A 8 13.23 -7.01 -10.96
N ASP A 9 14.45 -6.57 -10.69
CA ASP A 9 14.93 -6.28 -9.34
C ASP A 9 14.38 -4.95 -8.84
N GLU A 10 14.19 -3.96 -9.72
CA GLU A 10 13.49 -2.71 -9.38
C GLU A 10 12.02 -2.98 -9.05
N LEU A 11 11.35 -3.88 -9.79
CA LEU A 11 9.98 -4.31 -9.49
C LEU A 11 9.90 -5.03 -8.14
N ALA A 12 10.84 -5.92 -7.83
CA ALA A 12 10.90 -6.59 -6.53
C ALA A 12 11.09 -5.58 -5.38
N GLY A 13 11.99 -4.60 -5.56
CA GLY A 13 12.19 -3.52 -4.59
C GLY A 13 10.97 -2.61 -4.43
N PHE A 14 10.19 -2.39 -5.50
CA PHE A 14 8.92 -1.66 -5.42
C PHE A 14 7.84 -2.44 -4.68
N ALA A 15 7.68 -3.74 -4.98
CA ALA A 15 6.72 -4.60 -4.29
C ALA A 15 6.98 -4.67 -2.77
N ASN A 16 8.24 -4.75 -2.35
CA ASN A 16 8.59 -4.75 -0.93
C ASN A 16 8.21 -3.42 -0.26
N ARG A 17 8.54 -2.28 -0.87
CA ARG A 17 8.12 -0.96 -0.34
C ARG A 17 6.61 -0.82 -0.24
N LEU A 18 5.86 -1.42 -1.17
CA LEU A 18 4.41 -1.39 -1.14
C LEU A 18 3.84 -2.22 0.01
N ALA A 19 4.41 -3.41 0.25
CA ALA A 19 4.07 -4.25 1.40
C ALA A 19 4.40 -3.53 2.72
N ASP A 20 5.60 -2.96 2.85
CA ASP A 20 6.03 -2.20 4.02
C ASP A 20 5.08 -1.02 4.29
N THR A 21 4.68 -0.28 3.24
CA THR A 21 3.71 0.82 3.35
C THR A 21 2.35 0.33 3.84
N GLY A 22 1.89 -0.83 3.36
CA GLY A 22 0.65 -1.45 3.82
C GLY A 22 0.69 -1.81 5.30
N ASP A 23 1.82 -2.31 5.77
CA ASP A 23 2.04 -2.64 7.19
C ASP A 23 2.14 -1.39 8.07
N ASP A 24 2.85 -0.36 7.62
CA ASP A 24 2.93 0.95 8.30
C ASP A 24 1.53 1.58 8.44
N LEU A 25 0.71 1.55 7.38
CA LEU A 25 -0.66 2.05 7.41
C LEU A 25 -1.53 1.22 8.37
N ARG A 26 -1.42 -0.11 8.35
CA ARG A 26 -2.14 -0.98 9.30
C ARG A 26 -1.76 -0.68 10.75
N ALA A 27 -0.47 -0.43 11.02
CA ALA A 27 0.01 -0.06 12.34
C ALA A 27 -0.55 1.31 12.77
N ALA A 28 -0.49 2.31 11.89
CA ALA A 28 -1.07 3.64 12.15
C ALA A 28 -2.58 3.58 12.43
N LEU A 29 -3.32 2.79 11.65
CA LEU A 29 -4.76 2.58 11.84
C LEU A 29 -5.10 1.87 13.15
N SER A 30 -4.24 0.96 13.61
CA SER A 30 -4.41 0.28 14.89
C SER A 30 -4.22 1.23 16.07
N GLY A 31 -3.39 2.26 15.92
CA GLY A 31 -3.21 3.32 16.91
C GLY A 31 -4.36 4.33 17.01
N LEU A 32 -5.25 4.38 16.01
CA LEU A 32 -6.39 5.31 15.97
C LEU A 32 -7.63 4.83 16.74
N ALA A 33 -7.57 3.66 17.39
CA ALA A 33 -8.67 3.19 18.24
C ALA A 33 -8.84 4.01 19.53
N GLU A 34 -7.88 4.89 19.86
CA GLU A 34 -8.03 5.83 20.97
C GLU A 34 -8.88 7.04 20.56
N PRO A 35 -9.83 7.47 21.40
CA PRO A 35 -10.62 8.65 21.13
C PRO A 35 -9.67 9.84 20.94
N VAL A 36 -9.85 10.55 19.83
CA VAL A 36 -9.30 11.89 19.65
C VAL A 36 -9.81 12.68 20.85
N GLY A 37 -8.92 13.03 21.79
CA GLY A 37 -9.30 13.62 23.08
C GLY A 37 -10.18 14.87 22.90
N ASP A 38 -10.70 15.42 24.00
CA ASP A 38 -11.63 16.56 23.94
C ASP A 38 -11.13 17.71 23.04
N LEU A 39 -11.78 17.88 21.89
CA LEU A 39 -11.48 18.93 20.90
C LEU A 39 -12.33 20.19 21.11
N GLY A 40 -13.07 20.27 22.22
CA GLY A 40 -13.95 21.39 22.54
C GLY A 40 -15.42 21.01 22.36
N PRO A 41 -16.24 21.80 21.64
CA PRO A 41 -17.68 21.52 21.54
C PRO A 41 -17.95 20.09 21.04
N GLU A 42 -18.92 19.40 21.64
CA GLU A 42 -19.24 17.98 21.33
C GLU A 42 -19.38 17.72 19.82
N GLY A 43 -20.03 18.63 19.09
CA GLY A 43 -20.20 18.50 17.63
C GLY A 43 -18.90 18.56 16.81
N VAL A 44 -17.83 19.16 17.33
CA VAL A 44 -16.50 19.15 16.67
C VAL A 44 -15.82 17.81 16.88
N SER A 45 -15.84 17.29 18.10
CA SER A 45 -15.28 15.97 18.43
C SER A 45 -15.96 14.86 17.62
N GLU A 46 -17.30 14.86 17.53
CA GLU A 46 -18.06 13.89 16.72
C GLU A 46 -17.73 13.98 15.22
N ALA A 47 -17.68 15.19 14.66
CA ALA A 47 -17.35 15.39 13.25
C ALA A 47 -15.95 14.88 12.90
N VAL A 48 -14.97 15.14 13.79
CA VAL A 48 -13.60 14.67 13.62
C VAL A 48 -13.52 13.15 13.74
N SER A 49 -14.18 12.55 14.74
CA SER A 49 -14.25 11.09 14.87
C SER A 49 -14.88 10.43 13.63
N GLY A 50 -15.95 11.02 13.07
CA GLY A 50 -16.58 10.52 11.84
C GLY A 50 -15.65 10.58 10.62
N LEU A 51 -14.96 11.71 10.43
CA LEU A 51 -13.98 11.87 9.35
C LEU A 51 -12.82 10.86 9.47
N PHE A 52 -12.32 10.63 10.68
CA PHE A 52 -11.26 9.64 10.91
C PHE A 52 -11.74 8.21 10.65
N ALA A 53 -12.98 7.88 11.01
CA ALA A 53 -13.55 6.57 10.72
C ALA A 53 -13.68 6.33 9.21
N GLU A 54 -14.19 7.30 8.45
CA GLU A 54 -14.32 7.23 6.99
C GLU A 54 -12.96 7.13 6.29
N TRP A 55 -11.98 7.92 6.74
CA TRP A 55 -10.61 7.84 6.25
C TRP A 55 -10.00 6.47 6.55
N ALA A 56 -10.17 5.97 7.76
CA ALA A 56 -9.64 4.67 8.17
C ALA A 56 -10.24 3.53 7.32
N ASP A 57 -11.53 3.56 7.05
CA ASP A 57 -12.19 2.57 6.20
C ASP A 57 -11.75 2.67 4.74
N THR A 58 -11.55 3.88 4.22
CA THR A 58 -10.98 4.11 2.88
C THR A 58 -9.59 3.47 2.78
N VAL A 59 -8.73 3.69 3.77
CA VAL A 59 -7.37 3.13 3.79
C VAL A 59 -7.40 1.61 3.96
N ARG A 60 -8.30 1.05 4.77
CA ARG A 60 -8.48 -0.41 4.90
C ARG A 60 -8.96 -1.06 3.60
N GLY A 61 -9.66 -0.31 2.76
CA GLY A 61 -10.07 -0.75 1.42
C GLY A 61 -8.92 -0.81 0.40
N LEU A 62 -7.75 -0.23 0.71
CA LEU A 62 -6.56 -0.32 -0.14
C LEU A 62 -5.81 -1.62 0.16
N ASP A 63 -5.82 -2.55 -0.79
CA ASP A 63 -5.11 -3.83 -0.65
C ASP A 63 -3.67 -3.74 -1.20
N PHE A 64 -2.81 -3.12 -0.41
CA PHE A 64 -1.38 -3.00 -0.72
C PHE A 64 -0.68 -4.36 -0.85
N GLY A 65 -1.19 -5.40 -0.18
CA GLY A 65 -0.67 -6.76 -0.27
C GLY A 65 -0.92 -7.35 -1.65
N VAL A 66 -2.16 -7.29 -2.12
CA VAL A 66 -2.54 -7.74 -3.48
C VAL A 66 -1.75 -6.99 -4.54
N LEU A 67 -1.63 -5.67 -4.42
CA LEU A 67 -0.83 -4.89 -5.37
C LEU A 67 0.66 -5.27 -5.35
N ALA A 68 1.22 -5.59 -4.18
CA ALA A 68 2.61 -6.02 -4.08
C ALA A 68 2.81 -7.37 -4.76
N ASP A 69 1.87 -8.29 -4.61
CA ASP A 69 1.90 -9.61 -5.25
C ASP A 69 1.75 -9.51 -6.78
N GLU A 70 0.91 -8.61 -7.28
CA GLU A 70 0.79 -8.34 -8.72
C GLU A 70 2.10 -7.81 -9.32
N VAL A 71 2.79 -6.91 -8.60
CA VAL A 71 4.10 -6.38 -9.01
C VAL A 71 5.16 -7.50 -9.01
N ARG A 72 5.17 -8.38 -7.99
CA ARG A 72 6.08 -9.53 -7.96
C ARG A 72 5.83 -10.48 -9.12
N ALA A 73 4.57 -10.81 -9.40
CA ALA A 73 4.18 -11.68 -10.51
C ALA A 73 4.61 -11.09 -11.87
N THR A 74 4.48 -9.77 -12.01
CA THR A 74 4.97 -9.04 -13.19
C THR A 74 6.48 -9.13 -13.31
N GLY A 75 7.23 -8.91 -12.22
CA GLY A 75 8.69 -9.05 -12.19
C GLY A 75 9.16 -10.45 -12.56
N GLU A 76 8.50 -11.50 -12.07
CA GLU A 76 8.79 -12.86 -12.48
C GLU A 76 8.54 -13.11 -13.96
N THR A 77 7.50 -12.49 -14.53
CA THR A 77 7.19 -12.62 -15.95
C THR A 77 8.30 -12.01 -16.81
N TYR A 78 8.81 -10.84 -16.43
CA TYR A 78 9.97 -10.23 -17.10
C TYR A 78 11.23 -11.07 -16.96
N ARG A 79 11.51 -11.61 -15.76
CA ARG A 79 12.68 -12.47 -15.54
C ARG A 79 12.65 -13.72 -16.43
N ARG A 80 11.50 -14.39 -16.51
CA ARG A 80 11.31 -15.55 -17.41
C ARG A 80 11.49 -15.18 -18.88
N ALA A 81 11.03 -14.00 -19.30
CA ALA A 81 11.22 -13.52 -20.66
C ALA A 81 12.70 -13.26 -20.98
N ASP A 82 13.45 -12.64 -20.05
CA ASP A 82 14.88 -12.40 -20.20
C ASP A 82 15.68 -13.72 -20.25
N GLU A 83 15.34 -14.71 -19.41
CA GLU A 83 15.96 -16.04 -19.42
C GLU A 83 15.75 -16.78 -20.77
N LEU A 84 14.60 -16.60 -21.42
CA LEU A 84 14.31 -17.17 -22.74
C LEU A 84 15.04 -16.46 -23.88
N ASP A 85 15.30 -15.16 -23.77
CA ASP A 85 16.01 -14.37 -24.79
C ASP A 85 17.53 -14.56 -24.73
N HIS A 86 18.07 -14.96 -23.57
CA HIS A 86 19.51 -15.16 -23.33
C HIS A 86 19.92 -16.66 -23.23
N GLY A 87 19.00 -17.59 -23.48
CA GLY A 87 19.19 -19.04 -23.44
C GLY A 87 19.51 -19.71 -24.76
#